data_AF-A0A9C9N5E2-F1
#
_entry.id   AF-A0A9C9N5E2-F1
#
_cell.length_a   1.000
_cell.length_b   1.000
_cell.length_c   1.000
_cell.angle_alpha   90.00
_cell.angle_beta   90.00
_cell.angle_gamma   90.00
#
_symmetry.space_group_name_H-M   'P 1'
#
loop_
_entity.id
_entity.type
_entity.pdbx_description
1 polymer ?
#
loop_
_entity_poly.entity_id
_entity_poly.type
_entity_poly.pdbx_seq_one_letter_code
_entity_poly.pdbx_strand_id
1 'polypeptide(L)'
;MKGLGDLFTDPNFQKKLAKRLEEGWTFEKIEPMSTDEILTKLNRLGIPMTADDYRAAAQRHESAQLLAEEWYAQYPLQPEGRYDEDFVWMASILLWGRLVPDRISFEQIDNLMQKGYGLVMAGRTAEGCDTWWQVWEWLKEKTTPERNTLERLDADFRGTQEVYNWCQDFEIELGNAGVDDPKYHRLRIRYCQEFLETFSDIDWQMRGNFLRAEAKSYWQLGEIETAETKLEALIEENPDWAWGYIEWSDNYWLFRDSPKAYDRAEAILKRALARPNLEDRGDVQDRLDRLQEERAQVSGQKQKRKRRRRKR
;
A
#
# COMPACT_ATOMS: atom_id res chain seq x y z
N MET A 1 -20.77 -24.46 -4.47
CA MET A 1 -20.43 -23.20 -3.76
C MET A 1 -20.74 -22.06 -4.69
N LYS A 2 -21.69 -21.20 -4.35
CA LYS A 2 -21.95 -19.97 -5.13
C LYS A 2 -20.82 -18.99 -4.81
N GLY A 3 -20.17 -18.44 -5.83
CA GLY A 3 -19.15 -17.39 -5.66
C GLY A 3 -19.76 -16.09 -5.16
N LEU A 4 -18.95 -15.21 -4.56
CA LEU A 4 -19.39 -13.90 -4.05
C LEU A 4 -20.15 -13.05 -5.09
N GLY A 5 -19.86 -13.23 -6.39
CA GLY A 5 -20.59 -12.57 -7.48
C GLY A 5 -22.06 -12.98 -7.63
N ASP A 6 -22.42 -14.22 -7.26
CA ASP A 6 -23.81 -14.72 -7.32
C ASP A 6 -24.68 -14.21 -6.16
N LEU A 7 -24.05 -13.71 -5.08
CA LEU A 7 -24.73 -13.28 -3.86
C LEU A 7 -25.42 -11.92 -4.05
N PHE A 8 -24.75 -10.98 -4.71
CA PHE A 8 -25.27 -9.63 -4.96
C PHE A 8 -26.37 -9.59 -6.03
N THR A 9 -26.49 -10.66 -6.84
CA THR A 9 -27.59 -10.85 -7.80
C THR A 9 -28.76 -11.65 -7.23
N ASP A 10 -28.65 -12.20 -6.01
CA ASP A 10 -29.74 -12.94 -5.37
C ASP A 10 -30.83 -11.96 -4.87
N PRO A 11 -32.08 -12.05 -5.40
CA PRO A 11 -33.16 -11.15 -5.00
C PRO A 11 -33.49 -11.18 -3.50
N ASN A 12 -33.29 -12.33 -2.84
CA ASN A 12 -33.50 -12.43 -1.39
C ASN A 12 -32.39 -11.72 -0.61
N PHE A 13 -31.15 -11.78 -1.08
CA PHE A 13 -30.05 -11.05 -0.49
C PHE A 13 -30.26 -9.54 -0.67
N GLN A 14 -30.58 -9.09 -1.88
CA GLN A 14 -30.88 -7.69 -2.17
C GLN A 14 -32.02 -7.15 -1.30
N LYS A 15 -33.12 -7.89 -1.16
CA LYS A 15 -34.25 -7.48 -0.31
C LYS A 15 -33.86 -7.38 1.17
N LYS A 16 -33.05 -8.31 1.69
CA LYS A 16 -32.55 -8.26 3.06
C LYS A 16 -31.59 -7.09 3.28
N LEU A 17 -30.70 -6.83 2.33
CA LEU A 17 -29.77 -5.71 2.36
C LEU A 17 -30.52 -4.38 2.33
N ALA A 18 -31.48 -4.21 1.41
CA ALA A 18 -32.31 -3.02 1.33
C ALA A 18 -33.05 -2.76 2.66
N LYS A 19 -33.65 -3.80 3.25
CA LYS A 19 -34.30 -3.70 4.55
C LYS A 19 -33.33 -3.31 5.67
N ARG A 20 -32.10 -3.86 5.69
CA ARG A 20 -31.07 -3.49 6.69
C ARG A 20 -30.61 -2.05 6.54
N LEU A 21 -30.47 -1.55 5.31
CA LEU A 21 -30.11 -0.17 5.02
C LEU A 21 -31.24 0.80 5.37
N GLU A 22 -32.50 0.40 5.15
CA GLU A 22 -33.67 1.18 5.52
C GLU A 22 -33.84 1.27 7.04
N GLU A 23 -33.79 0.14 7.76
CA GLU A 23 -34.10 0.07 9.19
C GLU A 23 -32.91 0.40 10.10
N GLY A 24 -31.67 0.14 9.67
CA GLY A 24 -30.51 0.30 10.55
C GLY A 24 -29.74 1.61 10.33
N TRP A 25 -28.72 1.81 11.16
CA TRP A 25 -27.89 3.02 11.10
C TRP A 25 -26.92 2.98 9.93
N THR A 26 -26.70 4.16 9.34
CA THR A 26 -25.68 4.44 8.31
C THR A 26 -25.07 5.81 8.62
N PHE A 27 -23.87 6.10 8.10
CA PHE A 27 -23.24 7.40 8.34
C PHE A 27 -24.09 8.54 7.80
N GLU A 28 -24.76 8.36 6.66
CA GLU A 28 -25.64 9.36 6.05
C GLU A 28 -26.84 9.72 6.94
N LYS A 29 -27.26 8.81 7.83
CA LYS A 29 -28.34 9.08 8.81
C LYS A 29 -27.84 9.82 10.04
N ILE A 30 -26.58 9.63 10.42
CA ILE A 30 -26.01 10.20 11.66
C ILE A 30 -25.30 11.52 11.38
N GLU A 31 -24.66 11.68 10.23
CA GLU A 31 -23.94 12.91 9.82
C GLU A 31 -24.78 14.19 9.96
N PRO A 32 -26.08 14.22 9.61
CA PRO A 32 -26.90 15.43 9.79
C PRO A 32 -27.20 15.77 11.25
N MET A 33 -27.09 14.81 12.17
CA MET A 33 -27.29 15.06 13.61
C MET A 33 -26.20 15.99 14.12
N SER A 34 -26.55 16.93 14.98
CA SER A 34 -25.61 17.74 15.76
C SER A 34 -24.82 16.88 16.76
N THR A 35 -23.70 17.40 17.24
CA THR A 35 -22.90 16.73 18.28
C THR A 35 -23.75 16.44 19.54
N ASP A 36 -24.59 17.39 19.96
CA ASP A 36 -25.44 17.23 21.15
C ASP A 36 -26.52 16.15 20.96
N GLU A 37 -27.08 16.02 19.76
CA GLU A 37 -28.04 14.96 19.44
C GLU A 37 -27.39 13.57 19.48
N ILE A 38 -26.16 13.45 18.94
CA ILE A 38 -25.40 12.19 18.99
C ILE A 38 -25.11 11.81 20.44
N LEU A 39 -24.57 12.74 21.24
CA LEU A 39 -24.27 12.51 22.65
C LEU A 39 -25.55 12.17 23.44
N THR A 40 -26.65 12.89 23.20
CA THR A 40 -27.95 12.59 23.84
C THR A 40 -28.42 11.18 23.52
N LYS A 41 -28.26 10.72 22.28
CA LYS A 41 -28.63 9.34 21.91
C LYS A 41 -27.69 8.32 22.56
N LEU A 42 -26.38 8.55 22.62
CA LEU A 42 -25.45 7.67 23.36
C LEU A 42 -25.84 7.55 24.85
N ASN A 43 -26.18 8.68 25.49
CA ASN A 43 -26.67 8.70 26.88
C ASN A 43 -27.95 7.87 27.06
N ARG A 44 -28.91 7.96 26.14
CA ARG A 44 -30.13 7.13 26.15
C ARG A 44 -29.86 5.64 25.96
N LEU A 45 -28.85 5.30 25.17
CA LEU A 45 -28.39 3.93 24.98
C LEU A 45 -27.60 3.38 26.18
N GLY A 46 -27.46 4.15 27.27
CA GLY A 46 -26.79 3.73 28.49
C GLY A 46 -25.29 4.03 28.53
N ILE A 47 -24.78 4.85 27.60
CA ILE A 47 -23.38 5.30 27.58
C ILE A 47 -23.33 6.75 28.08
N PRO A 48 -23.06 6.99 29.37
CA PRO A 48 -23.00 8.33 29.93
C PRO A 48 -21.77 9.07 29.37
N MET A 49 -21.98 10.00 28.46
CA MET A 49 -20.91 10.68 27.73
C MET A 49 -21.22 12.15 27.50
N THR A 50 -20.31 13.01 27.92
CA THR A 50 -20.26 14.42 27.50
C THR A 50 -19.19 14.64 26.42
N ALA A 51 -19.17 15.83 25.81
CA ALA A 51 -18.11 16.17 24.87
C ALA A 51 -16.71 16.17 25.52
N ASP A 52 -16.61 16.57 26.79
CA ASP A 52 -15.34 16.59 27.52
C ASP A 52 -14.88 15.18 27.90
N ASP A 53 -15.82 14.31 28.29
CA ASP A 53 -15.52 12.89 28.53
C ASP A 53 -15.00 12.22 27.25
N TYR A 54 -15.64 12.51 26.11
CA TYR A 54 -15.21 11.97 24.82
C TYR A 54 -13.79 12.44 24.46
N ARG A 55 -13.51 13.75 24.59
CA ARG A 55 -12.16 14.30 24.33
C ARG A 55 -11.11 13.65 25.21
N ALA A 56 -11.40 13.47 26.50
CA ALA A 56 -10.49 12.83 27.44
C ALA A 56 -10.28 11.35 27.13
N ALA A 57 -11.32 10.64 26.68
CA ALA A 57 -11.22 9.25 26.27
C ALA A 57 -10.41 9.09 24.98
N ALA A 58 -10.64 9.95 23.99
CA ALA A 58 -9.90 9.95 22.73
C ALA A 58 -8.39 10.11 22.96
N GLN A 59 -7.92 10.86 23.98
CA GLN A 59 -6.49 10.98 24.31
C GLN A 59 -5.77 9.65 24.58
N ARG A 60 -6.51 8.58 24.89
CA ARG A 60 -5.93 7.27 25.24
C ARG A 60 -5.95 6.27 24.08
N HIS A 61 -6.54 6.65 22.95
CA HIS A 61 -6.77 5.78 21.80
C HIS A 61 -6.25 6.42 20.52
N GLU A 62 -6.06 5.58 19.50
CA GLU A 62 -5.81 5.99 18.11
C GLU A 62 -6.97 5.62 17.17
N SER A 63 -7.95 4.86 17.67
CA SER A 63 -9.13 4.39 16.94
C SER A 63 -10.40 4.76 17.69
N ALA A 64 -11.35 5.35 16.96
CA ALA A 64 -12.67 5.66 17.48
C ALA A 64 -13.51 4.39 17.68
N GLN A 65 -13.24 3.34 16.89
CA GLN A 65 -13.89 2.04 17.06
C GLN A 65 -13.41 1.32 18.32
N LEU A 66 -12.11 1.34 18.64
CA LEU A 66 -11.61 0.78 19.91
C LEU A 66 -12.18 1.51 21.12
N LEU A 67 -12.40 2.82 21.02
CA LEU A 67 -13.11 3.58 22.04
C LEU A 67 -14.56 3.09 22.21
N ALA A 68 -15.26 2.78 21.12
CA ALA A 68 -16.60 2.18 21.19
C ALA A 68 -16.57 0.76 21.78
N GLU A 69 -15.54 -0.05 21.48
CA GLU A 69 -15.34 -1.36 22.11
C GLU A 69 -15.16 -1.25 23.63
N GLU A 70 -14.40 -0.26 24.11
CA GLU A 70 -14.30 0.04 25.56
C GLU A 70 -15.68 0.35 26.15
N TRP A 71 -16.50 1.13 25.45
CA TRP A 71 -17.85 1.44 25.91
C TRP A 71 -18.77 0.20 25.95
N TYR A 72 -18.69 -0.68 24.95
CA TYR A 72 -19.44 -1.93 24.95
C TYR A 72 -19.05 -2.83 26.13
N ALA A 73 -17.78 -2.82 26.54
CA ALA A 73 -17.30 -3.58 27.69
C ALA A 73 -17.68 -2.96 29.04
N GLN A 74 -17.73 -1.63 29.10
CA GLN A 74 -17.95 -0.88 30.34
C GLN A 74 -19.44 -0.67 30.67
N TYR A 75 -20.28 -0.46 29.66
CA TYR A 75 -21.66 -0.02 29.84
C TYR A 75 -22.67 -1.06 29.36
N PRO A 76 -23.66 -1.43 30.19
CA PRO A 76 -24.77 -2.27 29.74
C PRO A 76 -25.71 -1.47 28.84
N LEU A 77 -25.65 -1.72 27.53
CA LEU A 77 -26.46 -1.01 26.55
C LEU A 77 -27.96 -1.16 26.79
N GLN A 78 -28.70 -0.10 26.50
CA GLN A 78 -30.16 -0.02 26.53
C GLN A 78 -30.70 0.25 25.12
N PRO A 79 -30.61 -0.71 24.18
CA PRO A 79 -31.07 -0.49 22.81
C PRO A 79 -32.59 -0.30 22.76
N GLU A 80 -33.04 0.75 22.08
CA GLU A 80 -34.46 1.02 21.85
C GLU A 80 -34.92 0.39 20.52
N GLY A 81 -34.01 0.31 19.55
CA GLY A 81 -34.19 -0.28 18.24
C GLY A 81 -33.24 -1.44 17.96
N ARG A 82 -33.63 -2.29 16.99
CA ARG A 82 -32.92 -3.52 16.62
C ARG A 82 -31.45 -3.33 16.25
N TYR A 83 -31.09 -2.17 15.72
CA TYR A 83 -29.76 -1.88 15.18
C TYR A 83 -29.02 -0.81 15.97
N ASP A 84 -29.54 -0.40 17.13
CA ASP A 84 -28.95 0.71 17.90
C ASP A 84 -27.51 0.45 18.38
N GLU A 85 -27.08 -0.80 18.46
CA GLU A 85 -25.68 -1.13 18.75
C GLU A 85 -24.74 -0.56 17.67
N ASP A 86 -25.16 -0.58 16.40
CA ASP A 86 -24.39 -0.02 15.30
C ASP A 86 -24.25 1.50 15.39
N PHE A 87 -25.23 2.18 16.02
CA PHE A 87 -25.14 3.62 16.23
C PHE A 87 -23.89 3.99 17.02
N VAL A 88 -23.50 3.18 18.01
CA VAL A 88 -22.45 3.52 18.98
C VAL A 88 -21.08 3.67 18.31
N TRP A 89 -20.63 2.67 17.54
CA TRP A 89 -19.34 2.74 16.87
C TRP A 89 -19.32 3.81 15.76
N MET A 90 -20.42 3.97 15.02
CA MET A 90 -20.54 5.00 13.98
C MET A 90 -20.54 6.41 14.57
N ALA A 91 -21.27 6.60 15.68
CA ALA A 91 -21.29 7.85 16.44
C ALA A 91 -19.89 8.18 16.98
N SER A 92 -19.16 7.19 17.51
CA SER A 92 -17.79 7.40 17.97
C SER A 92 -16.90 7.95 16.86
N ILE A 93 -16.95 7.37 15.65
CA ILE A 93 -16.14 7.84 14.50
C ILE A 93 -16.51 9.29 14.13
N LEU A 94 -17.80 9.61 14.03
CA LEU A 94 -18.24 10.98 13.71
C LEU A 94 -17.88 11.99 14.80
N LEU A 95 -17.98 11.61 16.07
CA LEU A 95 -17.59 12.47 17.19
C LEU A 95 -16.09 12.73 17.19
N TRP A 96 -15.27 11.77 16.78
CA TRP A 96 -13.82 11.97 16.67
C TRP A 96 -13.49 13.16 15.76
N GLY A 97 -14.02 13.14 14.53
CA GLY A 97 -13.79 14.21 13.55
C GLY A 97 -14.34 15.58 13.98
N ARG A 98 -15.32 15.62 14.90
CA ARG A 98 -15.94 16.86 15.38
C ARG A 98 -15.31 17.42 16.65
N LEU A 99 -14.96 16.55 17.58
CA LEU A 99 -14.52 16.93 18.93
C LEU A 99 -13.00 16.92 19.10
N VAL A 100 -12.29 16.20 18.23
CA VAL A 100 -10.83 16.02 18.28
C VAL A 100 -10.20 16.15 16.89
N PRO A 101 -10.52 17.22 16.11
CA PRO A 101 -10.13 17.32 14.70
C PRO A 101 -8.61 17.36 14.48
N ASP A 102 -7.83 17.74 15.50
CA ASP A 102 -6.37 17.84 15.43
C ASP A 102 -5.67 16.49 15.54
N ARG A 103 -6.40 15.40 15.80
CA ARG A 103 -5.85 14.04 15.87
C ARG A 103 -6.53 13.16 14.83
N ILE A 104 -5.73 12.58 13.95
CA ILE A 104 -6.23 11.66 12.92
C ILE A 104 -6.47 10.28 13.53
N SER A 105 -7.67 9.72 13.39
CA SER A 105 -7.95 8.35 13.83
C SER A 105 -7.53 7.31 12.78
N PHE A 106 -7.37 6.05 13.19
CA PHE A 106 -7.14 4.94 12.26
C PHE A 106 -8.27 4.78 11.23
N GLU A 107 -9.52 5.06 11.59
CA GLU A 107 -10.63 5.02 10.63
C GLU A 107 -10.52 6.13 9.57
N GLN A 108 -9.98 7.29 9.92
CA GLN A 108 -9.72 8.35 8.93
C GLN A 108 -8.58 7.94 7.97
N ILE A 109 -7.55 7.28 8.50
CA ILE A 109 -6.44 6.73 7.71
C ILE A 109 -6.97 5.63 6.76
N ASP A 110 -7.76 4.67 7.26
CA ASP A 110 -8.33 3.59 6.45
C ASP A 110 -9.27 4.12 5.36
N ASN A 111 -10.15 5.07 5.68
CA ASN A 111 -11.01 5.70 4.69
C ASN A 111 -10.21 6.36 3.55
N LEU A 112 -9.11 7.04 3.89
CA LEU A 112 -8.23 7.67 2.90
C LEU A 112 -7.44 6.62 2.10
N MET A 113 -7.02 5.53 2.75
CA MET A 113 -6.38 4.38 2.12
C MET A 113 -7.30 3.74 1.07
N GLN A 114 -8.57 3.47 1.42
CA GLN A 114 -9.56 2.91 0.50
C GLN A 114 -9.89 3.87 -0.65
N LYS A 115 -9.92 5.19 -0.38
CA LYS A 115 -10.06 6.20 -1.43
C LYS A 115 -8.90 6.11 -2.44
N GLY A 116 -7.67 5.93 -1.98
CA GLY A 116 -6.51 5.75 -2.85
C GLY A 116 -6.64 4.50 -3.73
N TYR A 117 -7.04 3.35 -3.16
CA TYR A 117 -7.36 2.15 -3.97
C TYR A 117 -8.43 2.43 -5.02
N GLY A 118 -9.51 3.12 -4.64
CA GLY A 118 -10.58 3.51 -5.58
C GLY A 118 -10.08 4.38 -6.74
N LEU A 119 -9.13 5.30 -6.48
CA LEU A 119 -8.51 6.13 -7.51
C LEU A 119 -7.61 5.31 -8.45
N VAL A 120 -6.74 4.46 -7.90
CA VAL A 120 -5.84 3.59 -8.68
C VAL A 120 -6.65 2.65 -9.57
N MET A 121 -7.69 2.00 -9.04
CA MET A 121 -8.56 1.11 -9.80
C MET A 121 -9.35 1.82 -10.90
N ALA A 122 -9.61 3.13 -10.75
CA ALA A 122 -10.21 3.97 -11.77
C ALA A 122 -9.21 4.49 -12.82
N GLY A 123 -7.94 4.06 -12.77
CA GLY A 123 -6.88 4.51 -13.66
C GLY A 123 -6.33 5.90 -13.34
N ARG A 124 -6.68 6.47 -12.17
CA ARG A 124 -6.20 7.78 -11.69
C ARG A 124 -5.00 7.60 -10.77
N THR A 125 -3.99 6.86 -11.23
CA THR A 125 -2.85 6.40 -10.41
C THR A 125 -2.09 7.53 -9.74
N ALA A 126 -1.83 8.64 -10.44
CA ALA A 126 -1.13 9.81 -9.88
C ALA A 126 -1.88 10.42 -8.68
N GLU A 127 -3.21 10.62 -8.81
CA GLU A 127 -4.05 11.12 -7.72
C GLU A 127 -4.19 10.11 -6.58
N GLY A 128 -4.19 8.81 -6.90
CA GLY A 128 -4.11 7.73 -5.93
C GLY A 128 -2.82 7.80 -5.11
N CYS A 129 -1.67 8.00 -5.77
CA CYS A 129 -0.37 8.17 -5.12
C CYS A 129 -0.33 9.42 -4.23
N ASP A 130 -0.86 10.55 -4.71
CA ASP A 130 -0.93 11.78 -3.89
C ASP A 130 -1.80 11.55 -2.63
N THR A 131 -2.88 10.78 -2.77
CA THR A 131 -3.75 10.40 -1.65
C THR A 131 -3.03 9.48 -0.66
N TRP A 132 -2.35 8.44 -1.16
CA TRP A 132 -1.60 7.49 -0.35
C TRP A 132 -0.36 8.08 0.29
N TRP A 133 0.22 9.13 -0.28
CA TRP A 133 1.28 9.88 0.38
C TRP A 133 0.80 10.49 1.71
N GLN A 134 -0.42 11.04 1.74
CA GLN A 134 -1.00 11.55 2.97
C GLN A 134 -1.29 10.43 3.99
N VAL A 135 -1.70 9.24 3.51
CA VAL A 135 -1.85 8.04 4.35
C VAL A 135 -0.52 7.68 5.00
N TRP A 136 0.58 7.70 4.24
CA TRP A 136 1.92 7.45 4.76
C TRP A 136 2.33 8.47 5.83
N GLU A 137 2.14 9.76 5.59
CA GLU A 137 2.45 10.81 6.59
C GLU A 137 1.69 10.56 7.90
N TRP A 138 0.40 10.22 7.82
CA TRP A 138 -0.40 9.93 9.01
C TRP A 138 -0.01 8.63 9.71
N LEU A 139 0.33 7.57 8.97
CA LEU A 139 0.80 6.32 9.57
C LEU A 139 2.12 6.51 10.31
N LYS A 140 3.06 7.30 9.76
CA LYS A 140 4.32 7.63 10.44
C LYS A 140 4.09 8.29 11.79
N GLU A 141 3.13 9.21 11.89
CA GLU A 141 2.77 9.85 13.16
C GLU A 141 2.25 8.87 14.22
N LYS A 142 1.83 7.65 13.83
CA LYS A 142 1.38 6.59 14.73
C LYS A 142 2.51 5.66 15.17
N THR A 143 3.69 5.79 14.56
CA THR A 143 4.88 5.05 14.94
C THR A 143 5.70 5.85 15.96
N THR A 144 6.36 5.13 16.87
CA THR A 144 7.32 5.71 17.83
C THR A 144 8.58 4.85 17.82
N PRO A 145 9.76 5.37 18.17
CA PRO A 145 10.99 4.57 18.20
C PRO A 145 10.86 3.27 19.03
N GLU A 146 10.04 3.28 20.08
CA GLU A 146 9.79 2.11 20.93
C GLU A 146 8.74 1.15 20.36
N ARG A 147 7.94 1.59 19.38
CA ARG A 147 6.85 0.83 18.74
C ARG A 147 6.83 1.08 17.25
N ASN A 148 7.92 0.71 16.58
CA ASN A 148 8.13 0.90 15.15
C ASN A 148 8.21 -0.42 14.39
N THR A 149 7.42 -1.42 14.78
CA THR A 149 7.31 -2.66 14.01
C THR A 149 6.04 -2.62 13.16
N LEU A 150 6.13 -3.10 11.93
CA LEU A 150 5.02 -3.17 11.00
C LEU A 150 3.95 -4.13 11.52
N GLU A 151 4.35 -5.26 12.11
CA GLU A 151 3.43 -6.19 12.80
C GLU A 151 2.60 -5.47 13.86
N ARG A 152 3.23 -4.59 14.65
CA ARG A 152 2.53 -3.88 15.72
C ARG A 152 1.58 -2.83 15.17
N LEU A 153 2.04 -2.06 14.18
CA LEU A 153 1.21 -1.06 13.53
C LEU A 153 -0.03 -1.70 12.92
N ASP A 154 0.11 -2.86 12.26
CA ASP A 154 -1.03 -3.60 11.71
C ASP A 154 -2.01 -4.09 12.79
N ALA A 155 -1.48 -4.65 13.88
CA ALA A 155 -2.29 -5.13 15.00
C ALA A 155 -3.10 -4.00 15.68
N ASP A 156 -2.54 -2.79 15.72
CA ASP A 156 -3.19 -1.60 16.26
C ASP A 156 -4.15 -0.96 15.22
N PHE A 157 -3.79 -0.92 13.93
CA PHE A 157 -4.54 -0.25 12.84
C PHE A 157 -5.88 -0.92 12.53
N ARG A 158 -5.89 -2.26 12.36
CA ARG A 158 -7.09 -3.07 12.09
C ARG A 158 -8.01 -2.52 10.97
N GLY A 159 -7.42 -1.89 9.95
CA GLY A 159 -8.15 -1.33 8.82
C GLY A 159 -8.68 -2.37 7.85
N THR A 160 -9.28 -1.91 6.76
CA THR A 160 -9.81 -2.77 5.68
C THR A 160 -8.69 -3.50 4.93
N GLN A 161 -7.49 -2.92 4.90
CA GLN A 161 -6.27 -3.54 4.37
C GLN A 161 -5.20 -3.59 5.47
N GLU A 162 -4.36 -4.61 5.41
CA GLU A 162 -3.10 -4.66 6.18
C GLU A 162 -2.13 -3.61 5.62
N VAL A 163 -1.55 -2.80 6.49
CA VAL A 163 -0.46 -1.86 6.21
C VAL A 163 0.70 -2.58 5.56
N TYR A 164 0.98 -3.84 5.95
CA TYR A 164 1.99 -4.69 5.29
C TYR A 164 1.76 -4.86 3.77
N ASN A 165 0.51 -5.05 3.34
CA ASN A 165 0.20 -5.19 1.93
C ASN A 165 0.16 -3.81 1.25
N TRP A 166 -0.51 -2.86 1.88
CA TRP A 166 -0.67 -1.51 1.34
C TRP A 166 0.66 -0.80 1.10
N CYS A 167 1.65 -0.96 1.97
CA CYS A 167 2.94 -0.27 1.83
C CYS A 167 3.69 -0.69 0.54
N GLN A 168 3.52 -1.95 0.12
CA GLN A 168 4.07 -2.49 -1.12
C GLN A 168 3.26 -2.05 -2.34
N ASP A 169 1.93 -2.05 -2.24
CA ASP A 169 1.07 -1.53 -3.31
C ASP A 169 1.39 -0.06 -3.58
N PHE A 170 1.56 0.75 -2.53
CA PHE A 170 1.89 2.16 -2.67
C PHE A 170 3.25 2.35 -3.35
N GLU A 171 4.26 1.57 -2.95
CA GLU A 171 5.56 1.57 -3.60
C GLU A 171 5.43 1.30 -5.12
N ILE A 172 4.62 0.29 -5.48
CA ILE A 172 4.48 -0.17 -6.86
C ILE A 172 3.82 0.91 -7.69
N GLU A 173 2.74 1.50 -7.16
CA GLU A 173 1.99 2.53 -7.86
C GLU A 173 2.77 3.85 -8.01
N LEU A 174 3.66 4.19 -7.06
CA LEU A 174 4.61 5.30 -7.27
C LEU A 174 5.54 5.01 -8.45
N GLY A 175 5.95 3.74 -8.63
CA GLY A 175 6.72 3.30 -9.78
C GLY A 175 5.93 3.43 -11.09
N ASN A 176 4.66 3.02 -11.08
CA ASN A 176 3.77 3.11 -12.23
C ASN A 176 3.49 4.56 -12.63
N ALA A 177 3.15 5.43 -11.67
CA ALA A 177 2.92 6.85 -11.90
C ALA A 177 4.20 7.56 -12.40
N GLY A 178 5.38 7.09 -11.97
CA GLY A 178 6.68 7.61 -12.39
C GLY A 178 6.97 7.47 -13.88
N VAL A 179 6.34 6.50 -14.55
CA VAL A 179 6.48 6.29 -16.01
C VAL A 179 5.98 7.50 -16.79
N ASP A 180 4.90 8.13 -16.32
CA ASP A 180 4.29 9.30 -16.97
C ASP A 180 4.80 10.62 -16.37
N ASP A 181 5.06 10.67 -15.06
CA ASP A 181 5.55 11.86 -14.37
C ASP A 181 6.75 11.53 -13.45
N PRO A 182 7.98 11.89 -13.84
CA PRO A 182 9.21 11.58 -13.09
C PRO A 182 9.22 12.07 -11.64
N LYS A 183 8.37 13.01 -11.24
CA LYS A 183 8.27 13.44 -9.83
C LYS A 183 7.92 12.25 -8.91
N TYR A 184 7.17 11.26 -9.39
CA TYR A 184 6.80 10.09 -8.60
C TYR A 184 7.97 9.12 -8.40
N HIS A 185 8.97 9.10 -9.29
CA HIS A 185 10.22 8.39 -9.01
C HIS A 185 11.01 9.04 -7.87
N ARG A 186 11.01 10.38 -7.79
CA ARG A 186 11.60 11.09 -6.62
C ARG A 186 10.80 10.80 -5.35
N LEU A 187 9.48 10.78 -5.44
CA LEU A 187 8.62 10.46 -4.31
C LEU A 187 8.82 9.01 -3.84
N ARG A 188 8.97 8.05 -4.76
CA ARG A 188 9.29 6.65 -4.46
C ARG A 188 10.63 6.50 -3.75
N ILE A 189 11.66 7.22 -4.20
CA ILE A 189 12.97 7.23 -3.50
C ILE A 189 12.79 7.67 -2.05
N ARG A 190 12.12 8.81 -1.83
CA ARG A 190 11.86 9.34 -0.48
C ARG A 190 11.06 8.34 0.35
N TYR A 191 9.99 7.80 -0.22
CA TYR A 191 9.15 6.81 0.44
C TYR A 191 9.95 5.58 0.87
N CYS A 192 10.76 5.01 -0.03
CA CYS A 192 11.54 3.81 0.29
C CYS A 192 12.55 4.05 1.41
N GLN A 193 13.22 5.21 1.42
CA GLN A 193 14.14 5.60 2.48
C GLN A 193 13.41 5.77 3.81
N GLU A 194 12.34 6.57 3.82
CA GLU A 194 11.56 6.81 5.04
C GLU A 194 10.96 5.50 5.59
N PHE A 195 10.47 4.61 4.74
CA PHE A 195 9.91 3.33 5.16
C PHE A 195 10.96 2.45 5.86
N LEU A 196 12.14 2.30 5.25
CA LEU A 196 13.22 1.48 5.79
C LEU A 196 13.85 2.09 7.06
N GLU A 197 13.77 3.40 7.24
CA GLU A 197 14.16 4.09 8.48
C GLU A 197 13.10 3.99 9.57
N THR A 198 11.82 3.95 9.18
CA THR A 198 10.69 3.90 10.12
C THR A 198 10.63 2.55 10.80
N PHE A 199 10.63 1.45 10.06
CA PHE A 199 10.31 0.12 10.61
C PHE A 199 11.54 -0.73 10.93
N SER A 200 11.53 -1.40 12.10
CA SER A 200 12.66 -2.20 12.59
C SER A 200 12.57 -3.71 12.32
N ASP A 201 11.41 -4.22 11.95
CA ASP A 201 11.10 -5.65 11.77
C ASP A 201 10.96 -6.09 10.30
N ILE A 202 11.43 -5.26 9.35
CA ILE A 202 11.28 -5.56 7.93
C ILE A 202 12.12 -6.78 7.54
N ASP A 203 11.45 -7.83 7.06
CA ASP A 203 12.11 -9.03 6.55
C ASP A 203 12.95 -8.73 5.30
N TRP A 204 13.85 -9.65 4.95
CA TRP A 204 14.74 -9.44 3.82
C TRP A 204 14.02 -9.31 2.48
N GLN A 205 12.93 -10.04 2.27
CA GLN A 205 12.21 -10.01 1.00
C GLN A 205 11.59 -8.63 0.77
N MET A 206 10.93 -8.07 1.78
CA MET A 206 10.39 -6.72 1.72
C MET A 206 11.50 -5.66 1.66
N ARG A 207 12.54 -5.77 2.50
CA ARG A 207 13.69 -4.85 2.49
C ARG A 207 14.35 -4.79 1.11
N GLY A 208 14.66 -5.96 0.54
CA GLY A 208 15.27 -6.07 -0.77
C GLY A 208 14.39 -5.48 -1.88
N ASN A 209 13.07 -5.66 -1.80
CA ASN A 209 12.12 -5.05 -2.73
C ASN A 209 12.15 -3.51 -2.68
N PHE A 210 12.16 -2.92 -1.49
CA PHE A 210 12.24 -1.45 -1.34
C PHE A 210 13.59 -0.89 -1.80
N LEU A 211 14.70 -1.57 -1.51
CA LEU A 211 16.03 -1.15 -1.96
C LEU A 211 16.19 -1.22 -3.48
N ARG A 212 15.74 -2.32 -4.12
CA ARG A 212 15.82 -2.44 -5.59
C ARG A 212 14.94 -1.41 -6.29
N ALA A 213 13.81 -1.07 -5.69
CA ALA A 213 12.89 -0.07 -6.21
C ALA A 213 13.38 1.36 -6.10
N GLU A 214 14.06 1.69 -5.00
CA GLU A 214 14.79 2.93 -4.85
C GLU A 214 15.84 3.04 -5.98
N ALA A 215 16.68 2.02 -6.14
CA ALA A 215 17.72 2.01 -7.17
C ALA A 215 17.14 2.11 -8.59
N LYS A 216 16.05 1.37 -8.88
CA LYS A 216 15.32 1.48 -10.15
C LYS A 216 14.80 2.89 -10.39
N SER A 217 14.31 3.57 -9.35
CA SER A 217 13.80 4.94 -9.49
C SER A 217 14.91 5.93 -9.85
N TYR A 218 16.10 5.78 -9.27
CA TYR A 218 17.29 6.52 -9.71
C TYR A 218 17.63 6.25 -11.18
N TRP A 219 17.55 4.98 -11.60
CA TRP A 219 17.79 4.60 -12.99
C TRP A 219 16.81 5.27 -13.95
N GLN A 220 15.51 5.25 -13.64
CA GLN A 220 14.47 5.87 -14.47
C GLN A 220 14.62 7.40 -14.57
N LEU A 221 15.24 8.03 -13.56
CA LEU A 221 15.59 9.44 -13.57
C LEU A 221 16.87 9.75 -14.37
N GLY A 222 17.54 8.73 -14.91
CA GLY A 222 18.81 8.86 -15.64
C GLY A 222 20.03 8.98 -14.72
N GLU A 223 19.87 8.79 -13.41
CA GLU A 223 20.95 8.81 -12.41
C GLU A 223 21.61 7.43 -12.32
N ILE A 224 22.15 6.99 -13.45
CA ILE A 224 22.63 5.61 -13.66
C ILE A 224 23.71 5.22 -12.66
N GLU A 225 24.72 6.07 -12.46
CA GLU A 225 25.82 5.77 -11.52
C GLU A 225 25.30 5.53 -10.10
N THR A 226 24.38 6.37 -9.62
CA THR A 226 23.75 6.22 -8.30
C THR A 226 22.92 4.94 -8.20
N ALA A 227 22.15 4.62 -9.25
CA ALA A 227 21.38 3.38 -9.31
C ALA A 227 22.28 2.15 -9.24
N GLU A 228 23.41 2.14 -9.97
CA GLU A 228 24.36 1.03 -9.95
C GLU A 228 25.03 0.88 -8.59
N THR A 229 25.50 1.97 -7.97
CA THR A 229 26.07 1.93 -6.62
C THR A 229 25.09 1.34 -5.61
N LYS A 230 23.80 1.68 -5.71
CA LYS A 230 22.76 1.12 -4.83
C LYS A 230 22.50 -0.37 -5.08
N LEU A 231 22.48 -0.80 -6.34
CA LEU A 231 22.34 -2.22 -6.70
C LEU A 231 23.56 -3.04 -6.28
N GLU A 232 24.77 -2.48 -6.38
CA GLU A 232 25.99 -3.08 -5.85
C GLU A 232 25.91 -3.25 -4.34
N ALA A 233 25.55 -2.19 -3.59
CA ALA A 233 25.41 -2.26 -2.15
C ALA A 233 24.34 -3.28 -1.71
N LEU A 234 23.19 -3.33 -2.40
CA LEU A 234 22.16 -4.33 -2.17
C LEU A 234 22.68 -5.77 -2.34
N ILE A 235 23.45 -6.01 -3.40
CA ILE A 235 24.08 -7.31 -3.66
C ILE A 235 25.18 -7.60 -2.64
N GLU A 236 25.93 -6.61 -2.17
CA GLU A 236 26.92 -6.81 -1.12
C GLU A 236 26.28 -7.19 0.22
N GLU A 237 25.13 -6.59 0.54
CA GLU A 237 24.37 -6.86 1.77
C GLU A 237 23.74 -8.26 1.80
N ASN A 238 23.10 -8.69 0.70
CA ASN A 238 22.69 -10.09 0.53
C ASN A 238 23.05 -10.63 -0.87
N PRO A 239 24.23 -11.25 -1.00
CA PRO A 239 24.74 -11.62 -2.30
C PRO A 239 24.10 -12.87 -2.90
N ASP A 240 23.40 -13.67 -2.10
CA ASP A 240 22.70 -14.88 -2.57
C ASP A 240 21.24 -14.59 -2.98
N TRP A 241 20.71 -13.38 -2.75
CA TRP A 241 19.39 -12.98 -3.20
C TRP A 241 19.38 -12.59 -4.70
N ALA A 242 18.73 -13.40 -5.53
CA ALA A 242 18.76 -13.26 -6.98
C ALA A 242 18.20 -11.92 -7.52
N TRP A 243 17.19 -11.36 -6.87
CA TRP A 243 16.44 -10.22 -7.39
C TRP A 243 17.26 -8.94 -7.52
N GLY A 244 18.33 -8.77 -6.73
CA GLY A 244 19.29 -7.67 -6.92
C GLY A 244 19.99 -7.75 -8.27
N TYR A 245 20.40 -8.94 -8.69
CA TYR A 245 21.04 -9.16 -10.00
C TYR A 245 20.04 -9.09 -11.15
N ILE A 246 18.83 -9.62 -10.97
CA ILE A 246 17.78 -9.58 -11.98
C ILE A 246 17.40 -8.13 -12.29
N GLU A 247 17.12 -7.31 -11.26
CA GLU A 247 16.77 -5.90 -11.46
C GLU A 247 17.91 -5.13 -12.15
N TRP A 248 19.16 -5.35 -11.73
CA TRP A 248 20.30 -4.68 -12.35
C TRP A 248 20.48 -5.09 -13.81
N SER A 249 20.33 -6.38 -14.12
CA SER A 249 20.35 -6.85 -15.50
C SER A 249 19.20 -6.26 -16.33
N ASP A 250 17.97 -6.28 -15.82
CA ASP A 250 16.76 -5.85 -16.52
C ASP A 250 16.84 -4.39 -17.00
N ASN A 251 17.43 -3.52 -16.18
CA ASN A 251 17.68 -2.11 -16.51
C ASN A 251 18.48 -1.91 -17.81
N TYR A 252 19.34 -2.87 -18.16
CA TYR A 252 20.16 -2.80 -19.36
C TYR A 252 19.50 -3.25 -20.65
N TRP A 253 18.44 -4.07 -20.59
CA TRP A 253 17.89 -4.69 -21.80
C TRP A 253 16.40 -4.93 -21.82
N LEU A 254 15.71 -5.10 -20.69
CA LEU A 254 14.33 -5.56 -20.70
C LEU A 254 13.35 -4.43 -21.06
N PHE A 255 13.54 -3.27 -20.45
CA PHE A 255 12.58 -2.18 -20.55
C PHE A 255 12.64 -1.49 -21.92
N ARG A 256 11.53 -0.83 -22.30
CA ARG A 256 11.35 -0.18 -23.62
C ARG A 256 12.51 0.76 -23.96
N ASP A 257 12.90 1.57 -22.99
CA ASP A 257 13.90 2.64 -23.15
C ASP A 257 15.30 2.22 -22.65
N SER A 258 15.51 0.91 -22.44
CA SER A 258 16.80 0.37 -22.04
C SER A 258 17.87 0.54 -23.13
N PRO A 259 19.15 0.66 -22.76
CA PRO A 259 20.25 0.83 -23.71
C PRO A 259 20.51 -0.40 -24.60
N LYS A 260 19.84 -1.53 -24.32
CA LYS A 260 20.06 -2.83 -24.98
C LYS A 260 21.52 -3.29 -24.91
N ALA A 261 22.15 -3.08 -23.75
CA ALA A 261 23.53 -3.46 -23.46
C ALA A 261 23.61 -4.93 -23.01
N TYR A 262 23.29 -5.85 -23.93
CA TYR A 262 23.14 -7.28 -23.63
C TYR A 262 24.38 -7.91 -22.98
N ASP A 263 25.60 -7.51 -23.37
CA ASP A 263 26.82 -8.08 -22.78
C ASP A 263 26.96 -7.74 -21.28
N ARG A 264 26.57 -6.52 -20.89
CA ARG A 264 26.60 -6.09 -19.47
C ARG A 264 25.52 -6.79 -18.67
N ALA A 265 24.30 -6.84 -19.20
CA ALA A 265 23.19 -7.57 -18.62
C ALA A 265 23.48 -9.07 -18.41
N GLU A 266 24.09 -9.71 -19.40
CA GLU A 266 24.48 -11.13 -19.35
C GLU A 266 25.60 -11.38 -18.33
N ALA A 267 26.57 -10.47 -18.23
CA ALA A 267 27.64 -10.57 -17.23
C ALA A 267 27.09 -10.53 -15.79
N ILE A 268 26.09 -9.68 -15.51
CA ILE A 268 25.43 -9.58 -14.20
C ILE A 268 24.72 -10.90 -13.85
N LEU A 269 23.93 -11.47 -14.79
CA LEU A 269 23.23 -12.73 -14.54
C LEU A 269 24.19 -13.90 -14.36
N LYS A 270 25.28 -13.95 -15.13
CA LYS A 270 26.33 -14.97 -14.95
C LYS A 270 27.06 -14.83 -13.62
N ARG A 271 27.29 -13.60 -13.15
CA ARG A 271 27.85 -13.33 -11.81
C ARG A 271 26.96 -13.92 -10.73
N ALA A 272 25.63 -13.75 -10.84
CA ALA A 272 24.68 -14.39 -9.92
C ALA A 272 24.79 -15.92 -9.99
N LEU A 273 24.71 -16.51 -11.19
CA LEU A 273 24.74 -17.97 -11.38
C LEU A 273 26.04 -18.63 -10.91
N ALA A 274 27.15 -17.90 -10.85
CA ALA A 274 28.42 -18.40 -10.31
C ALA A 274 28.38 -18.63 -8.80
N ARG A 275 27.39 -18.08 -8.08
CA ARG A 275 27.26 -18.24 -6.64
C ARG A 275 26.64 -19.58 -6.29
N PRO A 276 27.21 -20.37 -5.37
CA PRO A 276 26.71 -21.72 -5.09
C PRO A 276 25.32 -21.73 -4.45
N ASN A 277 25.06 -20.81 -3.52
CA ASN A 277 23.84 -20.77 -2.70
C ASN A 277 22.80 -19.76 -3.20
N LEU A 278 22.88 -19.35 -4.46
CA LEU A 278 21.96 -18.40 -5.07
C LEU A 278 20.50 -18.88 -4.91
N GLU A 279 19.70 -18.05 -4.25
CA GLU A 279 18.24 -18.17 -4.15
C GLU A 279 17.60 -17.97 -5.52
N ASP A 280 16.43 -18.55 -5.79
CA ASP A 280 15.70 -18.35 -7.06
C ASP A 280 16.57 -18.50 -8.33
N ARG A 281 17.54 -19.44 -8.29
CA ARG A 281 18.46 -19.69 -9.43
C ARG A 281 17.71 -19.93 -10.75
N GLY A 282 16.53 -20.57 -10.67
CA GLY A 282 15.65 -20.80 -11.81
C GLY A 282 15.25 -19.49 -12.49
N ASP A 283 14.80 -18.50 -11.72
CA ASP A 283 14.42 -17.18 -12.25
C ASP A 283 15.59 -16.44 -12.92
N VAL A 284 16.81 -16.59 -12.38
CA VAL A 284 18.02 -16.02 -13.01
C VAL A 284 18.34 -16.72 -14.33
N GLN A 285 18.18 -18.04 -14.41
CA GLN A 285 18.40 -18.80 -15.64
C GLN A 285 17.35 -18.45 -16.70
N ASP A 286 16.07 -18.43 -16.33
CA ASP A 286 14.97 -18.02 -17.22
C ASP A 286 15.19 -16.59 -17.73
N ARG A 287 15.70 -15.71 -16.86
CA ARG A 287 16.03 -14.34 -17.26
C ARG A 287 17.15 -14.28 -18.28
N LEU A 288 18.20 -15.08 -18.09
CA LEU A 288 19.34 -15.18 -19.01
C LEU A 288 18.91 -15.73 -20.36
N ASP A 289 18.06 -16.75 -20.38
CA ASP A 289 17.57 -17.36 -21.61
C ASP A 289 16.73 -16.35 -22.41
N ARG A 290 15.82 -15.61 -21.75
CA ARG A 290 15.04 -14.53 -22.38
C ARG A 290 15.91 -13.42 -22.97
N LEU A 291 16.98 -13.03 -22.27
CA LEU A 291 17.96 -12.05 -22.77
C LEU A 291 18.61 -12.54 -24.07
N GLN A 292 19.06 -13.80 -24.09
CA GLN A 292 19.72 -14.40 -25.24
C GLN A 292 18.77 -14.53 -26.44
N GLU A 293 17.52 -14.91 -26.20
CA GLU A 293 16.47 -14.95 -27.22
C GLU A 293 16.23 -13.57 -27.85
N GLU A 294 16.05 -12.51 -27.05
CA GLU A 294 15.87 -11.15 -27.56
C GLU A 294 17.08 -10.70 -28.38
N ARG A 295 18.29 -10.94 -27.88
CA ARG A 295 19.56 -10.60 -28.57
C ARG A 295 19.65 -11.27 -29.94
N ALA A 296 19.25 -12.54 -30.04
CA ALA A 296 19.23 -13.28 -31.30
C ALA A 296 18.20 -12.70 -32.29
N GLN A 297 16.99 -12.39 -31.81
CA GLN A 297 15.94 -11.79 -32.64
C GLN A 297 16.37 -10.44 -33.22
N VAL A 298 16.91 -9.53 -32.39
CA VAL A 298 17.38 -8.21 -32.81
C VAL A 298 18.51 -8.32 -33.84
N SER A 299 19.46 -9.25 -33.62
CA SER A 299 20.57 -9.51 -34.53
C SER A 299 20.07 -10.02 -35.90
N GLY A 300 19.12 -10.95 -35.91
CA GLY A 300 18.50 -11.46 -37.14
C GLY A 300 17.74 -10.39 -37.93
N GLN A 301 17.02 -9.50 -37.25
CA GLN A 301 16.34 -8.36 -37.89
C GLN A 301 17.32 -7.37 -38.52
N LYS A 302 18.43 -7.03 -37.82
CA LYS A 302 19.49 -6.18 -38.36
C LYS A 302 20.12 -6.77 -39.62
N GLN A 303 20.38 -8.08 -39.66
CA GLN A 303 20.91 -8.76 -40.83
C GLN A 303 19.92 -8.75 -42.02
N LYS A 304 18.62 -9.01 -41.78
CA LYS A 304 17.58 -8.93 -42.83
C LYS A 304 17.47 -7.52 -43.41
N ARG A 305 17.51 -6.47 -42.58
CA ARG A 305 17.51 -5.06 -43.03
C ARG A 305 18.74 -4.72 -43.87
N LYS A 306 19.94 -5.13 -43.46
CA LYS A 306 21.18 -4.95 -44.25
C LYS A 306 21.09 -5.63 -45.63
N ARG A 307 20.55 -6.86 -45.70
CA ARG A 307 20.36 -7.59 -46.96
C ARG A 307 19.35 -6.90 -47.89
N ARG A 308 18.26 -6.32 -47.38
CA ARG A 308 17.28 -5.57 -48.20
C ARG A 308 17.85 -4.27 -48.75
N ARG A 309 18.68 -3.55 -47.97
CA ARG A 309 19.35 -2.32 -48.43
C ARG A 309 20.41 -2.56 -49.50
N ARG A 310 21.06 -3.73 -49.52
CA ARG A 310 22.04 -4.11 -50.56
C ARG A 310 21.39 -4.59 -51.88
N LYS A 311 20.07 -4.81 -51.89
CA LYS A 311 19.30 -5.28 -53.06
C LYS A 311 18.49 -4.16 -53.75
N ARG A 312 18.56 -2.93 -53.23
CA ARG A 312 17.98 -1.72 -53.84
C ARG A 312 19.12 -0.88 -54.38
#